data_AF-A0A429FTD5-F1
#
_entry.id   AF-A0A429FTD5-F1
#
_cell.length_a   1.000
_cell.length_b   1.000
_cell.length_c   1.000
_cell.angle_alpha   90.00
_cell.angle_beta   90.00
_cell.angle_gamma   90.00
#
_symmetry.space_group_name_H-M   'P 1'
#
loop_
_entity.id
_entity.type
_entity.pdbx_description
1 polymer ?
#
loop_
_entity_poly.entity_id
_entity_poly.type
_entity_poly.pdbx_seq_one_letter_code
_entity_poly.pdbx_strand_id
1 'polypeptide(L)'
;MSRDSDQQPMPPGPARDPAPDSTPEPSVSDVTPARPSPDRRADTEARPGDEGRGASRPGPQGDISPEEVREHLRRRAVFLRELAEARELRRRVTPHRSRRARIHAALRRRTFRIN
;
A
#
# COMPACT_ATOMS: atom_id res chain seq x y z
N MET A 1 -57.71 -26.28 -55.89
CA MET A 1 -58.17 -26.37 -54.49
C MET A 1 -56.93 -26.57 -53.63
N SER A 2 -56.71 -25.61 -52.72
CA SER A 2 -55.57 -25.42 -51.81
C SER A 2 -55.19 -26.69 -51.05
N ARG A 3 -53.93 -27.13 -51.00
CA ARG A 3 -52.84 -26.68 -50.11
C ARG A 3 -53.30 -26.52 -48.66
N ASP A 4 -53.38 -27.66 -47.98
CA ASP A 4 -53.19 -27.74 -46.54
C ASP A 4 -51.70 -27.58 -46.30
N SER A 5 -51.30 -26.54 -45.58
CA SER A 5 -49.91 -26.36 -45.15
C SER A 5 -49.97 -25.89 -43.72
N ASP A 6 -49.60 -26.81 -42.84
CA ASP A 6 -49.33 -26.61 -41.42
C ASP A 6 -48.65 -25.27 -41.17
N GLN A 7 -49.43 -24.29 -40.74
CA GLN A 7 -48.91 -23.03 -40.21
C GLN A 7 -49.01 -23.12 -38.68
N GLN A 8 -47.99 -23.73 -38.07
CA GLN A 8 -47.78 -23.68 -36.64
C GLN A 8 -47.64 -22.20 -36.20
N PRO A 9 -48.34 -21.75 -35.14
CA PRO A 9 -48.14 -20.41 -34.61
C PRO A 9 -46.78 -20.30 -33.90
N MET A 10 -45.99 -19.28 -34.26
CA MET A 10 -44.71 -18.97 -33.63
C MET A 10 -44.88 -18.68 -32.13
N PRO A 11 -43.94 -19.07 -31.26
CA PRO A 11 -43.99 -18.72 -29.84
C PRO A 11 -43.75 -17.21 -29.66
N PRO A 12 -44.34 -16.57 -28.63
CA PRO A 12 -44.05 -15.18 -28.32
C PRO A 12 -42.58 -15.02 -27.94
N GLY A 13 -41.91 -14.01 -28.51
CA GLY A 13 -40.54 -13.67 -28.17
C GLY A 13 -40.39 -13.24 -26.70
N PRO A 14 -39.18 -13.31 -26.12
CA PRO A 14 -38.96 -12.98 -24.72
C PRO A 14 -39.34 -11.52 -24.46
N ALA A 15 -40.09 -11.30 -23.38
CA ALA A 15 -40.41 -9.98 -22.87
C ALA A 15 -39.12 -9.18 -22.65
N ARG A 16 -39.04 -7.97 -23.19
CA ARG A 16 -37.97 -7.03 -22.86
C ARG A 16 -38.15 -6.64 -21.40
N ASP A 17 -37.21 -7.03 -20.55
CA ASP A 17 -37.11 -6.51 -19.19
C ASP A 17 -37.01 -4.97 -19.23
N PRO A 18 -37.72 -4.24 -18.35
CA PRO A 18 -37.49 -2.81 -18.21
C PRO A 18 -36.07 -2.58 -17.70
N ALA A 19 -35.37 -1.63 -18.33
CA ALA A 19 -33.99 -1.28 -18.02
C ALA A 19 -33.78 -1.04 -16.51
N PRO A 20 -32.67 -1.51 -15.90
CA PRO A 20 -32.35 -1.10 -14.55
C PRO A 20 -32.07 0.40 -14.54
N ASP A 21 -32.76 1.07 -13.64
CA ASP A 21 -32.55 2.46 -13.26
C ASP A 21 -31.03 2.70 -13.05
N SER A 22 -30.50 3.72 -13.72
CA SER A 22 -29.08 4.04 -13.72
C SER A 22 -28.61 4.48 -12.34
N THR A 23 -28.19 3.54 -11.50
CA THR A 23 -27.36 3.86 -10.33
C THR A 23 -25.99 4.31 -10.82
N PRO A 24 -25.51 5.54 -10.52
CA PRO A 24 -24.15 5.91 -10.85
C PRO A 24 -23.18 5.14 -9.94
N GLU A 25 -22.49 4.16 -10.51
CA GLU A 25 -21.30 3.53 -9.93
C GLU A 25 -20.25 4.61 -9.61
N PRO A 26 -19.68 4.67 -8.39
CA PRO A 26 -18.52 5.52 -8.13
C PRO A 26 -17.31 4.92 -8.86
N SER A 27 -17.03 5.46 -10.04
CA SER A 27 -15.81 5.21 -10.82
C SER A 27 -14.58 5.53 -9.98
N VAL A 28 -13.90 4.49 -9.49
CA VAL A 28 -12.59 4.59 -8.86
C VAL A 28 -11.49 4.58 -9.93
N SER A 29 -11.50 5.59 -10.79
CA SER A 29 -10.41 5.85 -11.72
C SER A 29 -9.87 7.25 -11.46
N ASP A 30 -8.55 7.31 -11.29
CA ASP A 30 -7.69 8.49 -11.18
C ASP A 30 -7.41 9.05 -9.77
N VAL A 31 -6.67 8.28 -8.98
CA VAL A 31 -5.56 8.84 -8.20
C VAL A 31 -4.27 8.16 -8.64
N THR A 32 -3.79 8.56 -9.81
CA THR A 32 -2.39 8.34 -10.19
C THR A 32 -1.61 9.52 -9.62
N PRO A 33 -0.72 9.36 -8.61
CA PRO A 33 0.20 10.43 -8.29
C PRO A 33 1.14 10.56 -9.49
N ALA A 34 0.94 11.62 -10.28
CA ALA A 34 1.84 12.00 -11.35
C ALA A 34 3.26 12.08 -10.77
N ARG A 35 4.13 11.17 -11.22
CA ARG A 35 5.56 11.31 -10.99
C ARG A 35 6.01 12.56 -11.76
N PRO A 36 6.61 13.58 -11.13
CA PRO A 36 7.16 14.69 -11.89
C PRO A 36 8.33 14.17 -12.73
N SER A 37 8.19 14.25 -14.06
CA SER A 37 9.26 13.97 -15.02
C SER A 37 10.40 14.97 -14.82
N PRO A 38 11.67 14.54 -14.68
CA PRO A 38 12.79 15.43 -14.51
C PRO A 38 13.33 15.81 -15.89
N ASP A 39 12.66 16.72 -16.57
CA ASP A 39 13.22 17.30 -17.79
C ASP A 39 12.94 18.81 -17.86
N ARG A 40 13.65 19.54 -17.00
CA ARG A 40 14.03 20.94 -17.21
C ARG A 40 15.45 21.13 -16.70
N ARG A 41 16.42 20.96 -17.59
CA ARG A 41 17.75 21.55 -17.42
C ARG A 41 17.69 23.00 -17.87
N ALA A 42 17.82 23.93 -16.94
CA ALA A 42 18.63 25.15 -17.03
C ALA A 42 18.28 26.07 -15.84
N ASP A 43 19.33 26.46 -15.13
CA ASP A 43 19.44 27.64 -14.28
C ASP A 43 18.69 27.61 -12.95
N THR A 44 19.20 26.78 -12.02
CA THR A 44 19.05 27.06 -10.59
C THR A 44 20.41 27.45 -10.06
N GLU A 45 20.60 28.75 -9.86
CA GLU A 45 21.73 29.30 -9.13
C GLU A 45 21.98 28.51 -7.84
N ALA A 46 23.26 28.29 -7.54
CA ALA A 46 23.73 27.51 -6.42
C ALA A 46 23.09 27.98 -5.10
N ARG A 47 22.10 27.23 -4.62
CA ARG A 47 21.55 27.40 -3.27
C ARG A 47 22.56 26.77 -2.29
N PRO A 48 23.21 27.52 -1.40
CA PRO A 48 24.10 26.93 -0.40
C PRO A 48 23.21 26.26 0.65
N GLY A 49 23.03 24.96 0.53
CA GLY A 49 22.16 24.22 1.45
C GLY A 49 21.94 22.73 1.13
N ASP A 50 22.77 22.12 0.28
CA ASP A 50 22.77 20.66 0.06
C ASP A 50 23.75 19.92 0.99
N GLU A 51 24.05 20.52 2.14
CA GLU A 51 24.72 19.88 3.29
C GLU A 51 23.70 18.98 4.02
N GLY A 52 23.16 17.98 3.34
CA GLY A 52 22.12 17.13 3.92
C GLY A 52 21.88 15.79 3.24
N ARG A 53 22.42 15.58 2.02
CA ARG A 53 22.26 14.29 1.31
C ARG A 53 23.43 13.32 1.52
N GLY A 54 24.10 13.45 2.65
CA GLY A 54 25.12 12.54 3.12
C GLY A 54 25.11 12.53 4.64
N ALA A 55 23.97 12.22 5.26
CA ALA A 55 23.96 11.86 6.67
C ALA A 55 25.04 10.79 6.85
N SER A 56 26.15 11.18 7.48
CA SER A 56 27.29 10.34 7.77
C SER A 56 26.76 9.01 8.27
N ARG A 57 26.80 7.98 7.41
CA ARG A 57 26.69 6.61 7.88
C ARG A 57 27.89 6.50 8.81
N PRO A 58 27.70 6.39 10.15
CA PRO A 58 28.84 6.22 11.02
C PRO A 58 29.56 4.98 10.49
N GLY A 59 30.78 5.18 9.98
CA GLY A 59 31.64 4.11 9.54
C GLY A 59 31.84 3.12 10.68
N PRO A 60 32.30 1.89 10.40
CA PRO A 60 32.55 0.93 11.46
C PRO A 60 33.59 1.54 12.40
N GLN A 61 33.15 1.87 13.62
CA GLN A 61 33.99 2.20 14.78
C GLN A 61 34.92 3.40 14.61
N GLY A 62 34.39 4.62 14.56
CA GLY A 62 35.19 5.77 14.99
C GLY A 62 35.26 5.77 16.51
N ASP A 63 36.37 5.29 17.10
CA ASP A 63 36.80 5.41 18.52
C ASP A 63 35.68 5.64 19.57
N ILE A 64 34.62 4.83 19.55
CA ILE A 64 33.53 4.95 20.51
C ILE A 64 33.98 4.27 21.80
N SER A 65 34.00 5.01 22.91
CA SER A 65 34.33 4.44 24.21
C SER A 65 33.35 3.31 24.56
N PRO A 66 33.80 2.24 25.25
CA PRO A 66 32.90 1.19 25.73
C PRO A 66 31.75 1.75 26.58
N GLU A 67 31.94 2.88 27.25
CA GLU A 67 30.91 3.55 28.03
C GLU A 67 29.83 4.20 27.15
N GLU A 68 30.22 4.84 26.06
CA GLU A 68 29.32 5.45 25.08
C GLU A 68 28.48 4.38 24.36
N VAL A 69 29.07 3.23 24.06
CA VAL A 69 28.32 2.07 23.53
C VAL A 69 27.27 1.59 24.53
N ARG A 70 27.64 1.45 25.82
CA ARG A 70 26.69 1.06 26.88
C ARG A 70 25.56 2.06 26.99
N GLU A 71 25.86 3.35 26.94
CA GLU A 71 24.83 4.39 26.99
C GLU A 71 23.92 4.36 25.77
N HIS A 72 24.47 4.18 24.56
CA HIS A 72 23.69 4.00 23.34
C HIS A 72 22.73 2.82 23.45
N LEU A 73 23.21 1.68 23.98
CA LEU A 73 22.38 0.50 24.19
C LEU A 73 21.27 0.74 25.23
N ARG A 74 21.54 1.50 26.29
CA ARG A 74 20.51 1.91 27.27
C ARG A 74 19.42 2.76 26.61
N ARG A 75 19.82 3.81 25.87
CA ARG A 75 18.87 4.67 25.12
C ARG A 75 18.07 3.85 24.11
N ARG A 76 18.74 2.95 23.38
CA ARG A 76 18.11 2.04 22.42
C ARG A 76 17.09 1.12 23.11
N ALA A 77 17.41 0.56 24.27
CA ALA A 77 16.51 -0.32 25.00
C ALA A 77 15.21 0.41 25.43
N VAL A 78 15.35 1.64 25.96
CA VAL A 78 14.21 2.48 26.31
C VAL A 78 13.35 2.77 25.07
N PHE A 79 13.97 3.22 23.98
CA PHE A 79 13.27 3.49 22.73
C PHE A 79 12.55 2.25 22.18
N LEU A 80 13.17 1.07 22.26
CA LEU A 80 12.54 -0.17 21.79
C LEU A 80 11.32 -0.56 22.63
N ARG A 81 11.35 -0.27 23.94
CA ARG A 81 10.21 -0.45 24.83
C ARG A 81 9.05 0.47 24.44
N GLU A 82 9.33 1.76 24.28
CA GLU A 82 8.34 2.76 23.87
C GLU A 82 7.76 2.45 22.48
N LEU A 83 8.61 2.03 21.53
CA LEU A 83 8.20 1.61 20.20
C LEU A 83 7.26 0.40 20.24
N ALA A 84 7.51 -0.55 21.16
CA ALA A 84 6.62 -1.70 21.35
C ALA A 84 5.27 -1.28 21.92
N GLU A 85 5.26 -0.37 22.89
CA GLU A 85 4.03 0.18 23.50
C GLU A 85 3.19 0.95 22.48
N ALA A 86 3.81 1.84 21.70
CA ALA A 86 3.13 2.58 20.63
C ALA A 86 2.54 1.64 19.57
N ARG A 87 3.25 0.56 19.21
CA ARG A 87 2.72 -0.46 18.29
C ARG A 87 1.50 -1.18 18.88
N GLU A 88 1.49 -1.45 20.18
CA GLU A 88 0.36 -2.08 20.85
C GLU A 88 -0.87 -1.16 20.88
N LEU A 89 -0.68 0.12 21.19
CA LEU A 89 -1.77 1.11 21.12
C LEU A 89 -2.41 1.14 19.73
N ARG A 90 -1.60 1.16 18.67
CA ARG A 90 -2.10 1.12 17.28
C ARG A 90 -2.87 -0.15 16.95
N ARG A 91 -2.50 -1.30 17.54
CA ARG A 91 -3.24 -2.57 17.36
C ARG A 91 -4.63 -2.49 17.97
N ARG A 92 -4.77 -1.81 19.12
CA ARG A 92 -6.07 -1.58 19.78
C ARG A 92 -6.95 -0.63 18.98
N VAL A 93 -6.39 0.43 18.40
CA VAL A 93 -7.14 1.42 17.59
C VAL A 93 -7.65 0.84 16.27
N THR A 94 -6.91 -0.08 15.65
CA THR A 94 -7.29 -0.66 14.34
C THR A 94 -7.29 -2.20 14.36
N PRO A 95 -8.26 -2.83 15.05
CA PRO A 95 -8.23 -4.27 15.32
C PRO A 95 -8.21 -5.11 14.04
N HIS A 96 -9.03 -4.79 13.03
CA HIS A 96 -9.05 -5.52 11.74
C HIS A 96 -7.71 -5.43 11.01
N ARG A 97 -7.14 -4.22 10.91
CA ARG A 97 -5.84 -3.99 10.27
C ARG A 97 -4.73 -4.75 10.99
N SER A 98 -4.76 -4.76 12.32
CA SER A 98 -3.80 -5.51 13.13
C SER A 98 -3.87 -7.01 12.89
N ARG A 99 -5.08 -7.58 12.87
CA ARG A 99 -5.32 -9.01 12.62
C ARG A 99 -4.84 -9.41 11.23
N ARG A 100 -5.22 -8.63 10.21
CA ARG A 100 -4.76 -8.84 8.83
C ARG A 100 -3.23 -8.78 8.74
N ALA A 101 -2.58 -7.80 9.36
CA ALA A 101 -1.12 -7.71 9.38
C ALA A 101 -0.44 -8.93 10.03
N ARG A 102 -1.01 -9.47 11.13
CA ARG A 102 -0.51 -10.70 11.77
C ARG A 102 -0.62 -11.91 10.83
N ILE A 103 -1.76 -12.10 10.18
CA ILE A 103 -1.97 -13.19 9.22
C ILE A 103 -0.98 -13.07 8.06
N HIS A 104 -0.85 -11.89 7.46
CA HIS A 104 0.11 -11.65 6.37
C HIS A 104 1.55 -11.89 6.80
N ALA A 105 1.93 -11.51 8.02
CA ALA A 105 3.27 -11.78 8.53
C ALA A 105 3.51 -13.29 8.73
N ALA A 106 2.53 -14.03 9.26
CA ALA A 106 2.61 -15.48 9.41
C ALA A 106 2.70 -16.18 8.05
N LEU A 107 1.86 -15.79 7.09
CA LEU A 107 1.91 -16.28 5.73
C LEU A 107 3.27 -15.98 5.09
N ARG A 108 3.79 -14.75 5.22
CA ARG A 108 5.11 -14.40 4.69
C ARG A 108 6.22 -15.29 5.25
N ARG A 109 6.23 -15.50 6.58
CA ARG A 109 7.17 -16.43 7.22
C ARG A 109 6.96 -17.88 6.79
N ARG A 110 5.76 -18.27 6.37
CA ARG A 110 5.47 -19.63 5.90
C ARG A 110 5.91 -19.82 4.46
N THR A 111 5.65 -18.85 3.59
CA THR A 111 5.79 -18.99 2.14
C THR A 111 7.11 -18.45 1.58
N PHE A 112 7.76 -17.49 2.24
CA PHE A 112 9.05 -16.93 1.81
C PHE A 112 10.24 -17.48 2.61
N ARG A 113 10.09 -18.64 3.25
CA ARG A 113 11.13 -19.20 4.11
C ARG A 113 12.23 -19.99 3.36
N ILE A 114 12.16 -20.08 2.03
CA ILE A 114 13.12 -20.82 1.21
C ILE A 114 13.39 -20.03 -0.09
N ASN A 115 14.57 -19.43 -0.15
CA ASN A 115 15.62 -19.55 -1.17
C ASN A 115 16.87 -18.85 -0.64
#